data_AF-A0A2M8FDY0-F1
#
_entry.id   AF-A0A2M8FDY0-F1
#
_cell.length_a   1.000
_cell.length_b   1.000
_cell.length_c   1.000
_cell.angle_alpha   90.00
_cell.angle_beta   90.00
_cell.angle_gamma   90.00
#
_symmetry.space_group_name_H-M   'P 1'
#
loop_
_entity.id
_entity.type
_entity.pdbx_description
1 polymer ?
#
loop_
_entity_poly.entity_id
_entity_poly.type
_entity_poly.pdbx_seq_one_letter_code
_entity_poly.pdbx_strand_id
1 'polypeptide(L)'
;MSFSSLPMSSNYNSKTILKKIASQRGFGLIELLVSISIIALVSAVIMTKQSAFNGAVLLRNQAYEVAFDLRQAQLLAVSGTDNGATNVSQQYGVYFTTASRNSYIIFHDIDGDGMYDAGEQIGKTGIIDSRFQIRNLSYINNAGNNISEIYLHATFKRPNFDGIFRRGIGNGVPLIGSTVYIDIAKVGDNNNGAGDVRRIEITSTGQISVVTY
;
A
#
# COMPACT_ATOMS: atom_id res chain seq x y z
N MET A 1 -43.42 -16.52 -98.94
CA MET A 1 -42.21 -16.82 -98.13
C MET A 1 -42.50 -16.45 -96.70
N SER A 2 -42.18 -17.40 -95.82
CA SER A 2 -42.26 -17.39 -94.34
C SER A 2 -41.60 -16.16 -93.69
N PHE A 3 -42.13 -15.74 -92.53
CA PHE A 3 -41.46 -15.52 -91.21
C PHE A 3 -42.47 -14.76 -90.33
N SER A 4 -43.23 -15.38 -89.42
CA SER A 4 -42.88 -15.88 -88.08
C SER A 4 -41.97 -14.96 -87.25
N SER A 5 -42.56 -14.18 -86.34
CA SER A 5 -42.11 -14.11 -84.94
C SER A 5 -43.07 -13.31 -84.05
N LEU A 6 -43.43 -13.98 -82.96
CA LEU A 6 -44.26 -13.70 -81.78
C LEU A 6 -44.29 -12.25 -81.20
N PRO A 7 -45.34 -11.93 -80.40
CA PRO A 7 -45.48 -10.63 -79.75
C PRO A 7 -44.58 -10.53 -78.51
N MET A 8 -43.87 -9.41 -78.35
CA MET A 8 -43.12 -9.13 -77.13
C MET A 8 -43.94 -8.22 -76.22
N SER A 9 -44.77 -8.86 -75.39
CA SER A 9 -45.31 -8.23 -74.16
C SER A 9 -44.16 -8.11 -73.16
N SER A 10 -43.74 -6.88 -72.85
CA SER A 10 -43.03 -6.62 -71.59
C SER A 10 -43.91 -5.76 -70.69
N ASN A 11 -44.79 -6.44 -69.96
CA ASN A 11 -45.32 -5.92 -68.71
C ASN A 11 -44.19 -5.94 -67.68
N TYR A 12 -43.44 -4.85 -67.55
CA TYR A 12 -42.65 -4.62 -66.35
C TYR A 12 -43.62 -4.31 -65.20
N ASN A 13 -44.05 -5.39 -64.54
CA ASN A 13 -44.79 -5.39 -63.31
C ASN A 13 -44.01 -4.55 -62.29
N SER A 14 -44.48 -3.34 -62.01
CA SER A 14 -44.07 -2.51 -60.88
C SER A 14 -44.56 -3.16 -59.57
N LYS A 15 -44.20 -4.42 -59.34
CA LYS A 15 -44.43 -5.11 -58.09
C LYS A 15 -43.19 -4.97 -57.23
N THR A 16 -43.38 -4.17 -56.18
CA THR A 16 -42.76 -4.33 -54.86
C THR A 16 -41.25 -4.10 -54.77
N ILE A 17 -40.84 -2.83 -54.83
CA ILE A 17 -39.82 -2.32 -53.90
C ILE A 17 -40.55 -1.61 -52.76
N LEU A 18 -41.50 -2.31 -52.12
CA LEU A 18 -41.94 -1.91 -50.79
C LEU A 18 -40.82 -2.29 -49.86
N LYS A 19 -39.94 -1.32 -49.63
CA LYS A 19 -38.95 -1.30 -48.56
C LYS A 19 -39.67 -1.76 -47.30
N LYS A 20 -39.46 -3.03 -46.92
CA LYS A 20 -39.83 -3.54 -45.62
C LYS A 20 -38.95 -2.77 -44.66
N ILE A 21 -39.42 -1.61 -44.20
CA ILE A 21 -38.90 -0.96 -43.01
C ILE A 21 -39.13 -2.01 -41.95
N ALA A 22 -38.08 -2.78 -41.63
CA ALA A 22 -38.10 -3.71 -40.54
C ALA A 22 -38.61 -2.91 -39.34
N SER A 23 -39.76 -3.32 -38.80
CA SER A 23 -40.33 -2.73 -37.60
C SER A 23 -39.24 -2.82 -36.53
N GLN A 24 -38.56 -1.69 -36.29
CA GLN A 24 -37.74 -1.55 -35.11
C GLN A 24 -38.72 -1.44 -33.96
N ARG A 25 -39.09 -2.62 -33.44
CA ARG A 25 -39.91 -2.73 -32.24
C ARG A 25 -39.18 -2.00 -31.13
N GLY A 26 -39.86 -1.02 -30.53
CA GLY A 26 -39.35 -0.30 -29.37
C GLY A 26 -39.14 -1.25 -28.19
N PHE A 27 -38.32 -0.82 -27.25
CA PHE A 27 -38.02 -1.57 -26.04
C PHE A 27 -39.29 -1.79 -25.22
N GLY A 28 -39.61 -3.04 -24.89
CA GLY A 28 -40.70 -3.40 -24.01
C GLY A 28 -40.41 -2.98 -22.57
N LEU A 29 -41.47 -2.67 -21.81
CA LEU A 29 -41.35 -2.28 -20.40
C LEU A 29 -40.63 -3.34 -19.55
N ILE A 30 -40.86 -4.62 -19.86
CA ILE A 30 -40.20 -5.73 -19.16
C ILE A 30 -38.70 -5.80 -19.49
N GLU A 31 -38.31 -5.51 -20.74
CA GLU A 31 -36.90 -5.48 -21.15
C GLU A 31 -36.17 -4.31 -20.48
N LEU A 32 -36.84 -3.16 -20.32
CA LEU A 32 -36.32 -2.01 -19.58
C LEU A 32 -36.06 -2.37 -18.12
N LEU A 33 -37.01 -3.04 -17.46
CA LEU A 33 -36.87 -3.48 -16.08
C LEU A 33 -35.71 -4.47 -15.90
N VAL A 34 -35.58 -5.45 -16.80
CA VAL A 34 -34.46 -6.41 -16.79
C VAL A 34 -33.12 -5.71 -17.03
N SER A 35 -33.08 -4.71 -17.93
CA SER A 35 -31.85 -3.98 -18.21
C SER A 35 -31.40 -3.13 -17.01
N ILE A 36 -32.34 -2.43 -16.37
CA ILE A 36 -32.05 -1.62 -15.17
C ILE A 36 -31.60 -2.54 -14.02
N SER A 37 -32.21 -3.72 -13.85
CA SER A 37 -31.81 -4.65 -12.78
C SER A 37 -30.40 -5.19 -12.99
N ILE A 38 -30.01 -5.51 -14.23
CA ILE A 38 -28.64 -5.93 -14.56
C ILE A 38 -27.65 -4.79 -14.32
N ILE A 39 -27.97 -3.56 -14.76
CA ILE A 39 -27.11 -2.39 -14.54
C ILE A 39 -26.91 -2.13 -13.04
N ALA A 40 -27.97 -2.20 -12.24
CA ALA A 40 -27.91 -2.02 -10.79
C ALA A 40 -27.02 -3.09 -10.13
N LEU A 41 -27.18 -4.36 -10.53
CA LEU A 41 -26.36 -5.47 -10.03
C LEU A 41 -24.88 -5.27 -10.37
N VAL A 42 -24.57 -4.97 -11.62
CA VAL A 42 -23.19 -4.74 -12.08
C VAL A 42 -22.58 -3.52 -11.37
N SER A 43 -23.35 -2.43 -11.23
CA SER A 43 -22.90 -1.22 -10.53
C SER A 43 -22.58 -1.50 -9.06
N ALA A 44 -23.40 -2.30 -8.37
CA ALA A 44 -23.14 -2.69 -6.99
C ALA A 44 -21.84 -3.50 -6.85
N VAL A 45 -21.57 -4.44 -7.77
CA VAL A 45 -20.31 -5.20 -7.80
C VAL A 45 -19.11 -4.28 -8.07
N ILE A 46 -19.22 -3.35 -9.01
CA ILE A 46 -18.13 -2.41 -9.31
C ILE A 46 -17.82 -1.50 -8.11
N MET A 47 -18.85 -0.92 -7.48
CA MET A 47 -18.68 -0.01 -6.34
C MET A 47 -17.99 -0.70 -5.15
N THR A 48 -18.39 -1.94 -4.83
CA THR A 48 -17.78 -2.70 -3.73
C THR A 48 -16.31 -3.01 -4.01
N LYS A 49 -15.96 -3.37 -5.25
CA LYS A 49 -14.57 -3.60 -5.67
C LYS A 49 -13.74 -2.31 -5.66
N GLN A 50 -14.29 -1.19 -6.10
CA GLN A 50 -13.59 0.10 -6.11
C GLN A 50 -13.25 0.59 -4.69
N SER A 51 -14.18 0.44 -3.74
CA SER A 51 -13.95 0.83 -2.34
C SER A 51 -12.82 0.03 -1.70
N ALA A 52 -12.82 -1.29 -1.90
CA ALA A 52 -11.75 -2.17 -1.41
C ALA A 52 -10.39 -1.82 -2.04
N PHE A 53 -10.35 -1.55 -3.35
CA PHE A 53 -9.14 -1.14 -4.05
C PHE A 53 -8.59 0.19 -3.52
N ASN A 54 -9.44 1.21 -3.35
CA ASN A 54 -9.04 2.51 -2.82
C ASN A 54 -8.41 2.37 -1.43
N GLY A 55 -9.01 1.56 -0.55
CA GLY A 55 -8.44 1.28 0.78
C GLY A 55 -7.05 0.65 0.71
N ALA A 56 -6.88 -0.38 -0.12
CA ALA A 56 -5.61 -1.07 -0.29
C ALA A 56 -4.51 -0.18 -0.90
N VAL A 57 -4.87 0.72 -1.82
CA VAL A 57 -3.94 1.71 -2.39
C VAL A 57 -3.48 2.71 -1.33
N LEU A 58 -4.42 3.25 -0.54
CA LEU A 58 -4.09 4.20 0.52
C LEU A 58 -3.22 3.56 1.60
N LEU A 59 -3.54 2.33 2.02
CA LEU A 59 -2.73 1.58 2.98
C LEU A 59 -1.30 1.34 2.45
N ARG A 60 -1.19 1.00 1.15
CA ARG A 60 0.10 0.81 0.49
C ARG A 60 0.91 2.10 0.46
N ASN A 61 0.29 3.22 0.10
CA ASN A 61 0.95 4.52 0.10
C ASN A 61 1.44 4.87 1.50
N GLN A 62 0.62 4.63 2.54
CA GLN A 62 1.01 4.87 3.92
C GLN A 62 2.24 4.04 4.34
N ALA A 63 2.30 2.77 3.95
CA ALA A 63 3.47 1.93 4.22
C ALA A 63 4.72 2.40 3.48
N TYR A 64 4.57 2.91 2.25
CA TYR A 64 5.68 3.50 1.51
C TYR A 64 6.17 4.82 2.12
N GLU A 65 5.29 5.65 2.68
CA GLU A 65 5.70 6.85 3.42
C GLU A 65 6.57 6.48 4.63
N VAL A 66 6.17 5.50 5.44
CA VAL A 66 7.00 5.04 6.56
C VAL A 66 8.34 4.45 6.08
N ALA A 67 8.33 3.67 5.01
CA ALA A 67 9.55 3.15 4.42
C ALA A 67 10.46 4.24 3.83
N PHE A 68 9.87 5.33 3.33
CA PHE A 68 10.60 6.49 2.86
C PHE A 68 11.28 7.24 4.01
N ASP A 69 10.58 7.45 5.12
CA ASP A 69 11.13 8.11 6.31
C ASP A 69 12.27 7.28 6.95
N LEU A 70 12.13 5.95 6.96
CA LEU A 70 13.22 5.05 7.35
C LEU A 70 14.45 5.21 6.44
N ARG A 71 14.24 5.31 5.12
CA ARG A 71 15.33 5.54 4.17
C ARG A 71 15.93 6.93 4.31
N GLN A 72 15.12 7.94 4.66
CA GLN A 72 15.61 9.26 4.98
C GLN A 72 16.50 9.21 6.23
N ALA A 73 16.10 8.50 7.28
CA ALA A 73 16.95 8.30 8.47
C ALA A 73 18.29 7.63 8.12
N GLN A 74 18.28 6.61 7.24
CA GLN A 74 19.52 6.01 6.71
C GLN A 74 20.41 7.03 5.98
N LEU A 75 19.82 7.86 5.13
CA LEU A 75 20.56 8.90 4.40
C LEU A 75 21.09 10.00 5.33
N LEU A 76 20.36 10.34 6.39
CA LEU A 76 20.81 11.29 7.42
C LEU A 76 22.00 10.73 8.20
N ALA A 77 21.96 9.44 8.57
CA ALA A 77 23.13 8.76 9.14
C ALA A 77 24.34 8.89 8.21
N VAL A 78 24.15 8.75 6.89
CA VAL A 78 25.20 8.84 5.86
C VAL A 78 25.46 10.27 5.32
N SER A 79 24.82 11.30 5.84
CA SER A 79 25.14 12.70 5.50
C SER A 79 25.54 13.55 6.70
N GLY A 80 25.31 13.07 7.92
CA GLY A 80 25.75 13.70 9.17
C GLY A 80 27.21 14.14 9.06
N THR A 81 27.44 15.43 9.25
CA THR A 81 28.77 16.05 9.22
C THR A 81 29.36 15.94 10.63
N ASP A 82 30.66 15.64 10.71
CA ASP A 82 31.42 15.73 11.96
C ASP A 82 31.41 17.19 12.43
N ASN A 83 30.52 17.57 13.34
CA ASN A 83 30.49 18.93 13.89
C ASN A 83 31.67 19.22 14.86
N GLY A 84 32.79 18.48 14.75
CA GLY A 84 33.99 18.67 15.57
C GLY A 84 33.82 18.38 17.06
N ALA A 85 32.62 17.99 17.50
CA ALA A 85 32.34 17.56 18.85
C ALA A 85 32.71 16.07 18.98
N THR A 86 33.69 15.78 19.82
CA THR A 86 34.38 14.48 19.94
C THR A 86 33.50 13.29 20.38
N ASN A 87 32.18 13.47 20.57
CA ASN A 87 31.29 12.44 21.13
C ASN A 87 29.85 12.48 20.59
N VAL A 88 29.57 13.12 19.45
CA VAL A 88 28.22 13.06 18.87
C VAL A 88 28.13 11.80 18.02
N SER A 89 27.37 10.79 18.46
CA SER A 89 27.06 9.62 17.64
C SER A 89 26.43 10.07 16.32
N GLN A 90 26.94 9.59 15.20
CA GLN A 90 26.33 9.78 13.89
C GLN A 90 25.32 8.66 13.64
N GLN A 91 24.34 8.56 14.54
CA GLN A 91 23.34 7.51 14.53
C GLN A 91 21.98 8.17 14.36
N TYR A 92 21.27 7.79 13.30
CA TYR A 92 19.94 8.29 13.01
C TYR A 92 19.01 7.10 12.91
N GLY A 93 17.81 7.26 13.44
CA GLY A 93 16.87 6.16 13.50
C GLY A 93 15.43 6.60 13.49
N VAL A 94 14.56 5.59 13.48
CA VAL A 94 13.12 5.75 13.63
C VAL A 94 12.65 4.87 14.78
N TYR A 95 11.94 5.50 15.71
CA TYR A 95 11.35 4.86 16.87
C TYR A 95 9.86 4.65 16.65
N PHE A 96 9.44 3.40 16.83
CA PHE A 96 8.07 2.96 16.74
C PHE A 96 7.58 2.44 18.09
N THR A 97 6.31 2.70 18.39
CA THR A 97 5.65 2.13 19.55
C THR A 97 4.22 1.72 19.23
N THR A 98 3.78 0.57 19.75
CA THR A 98 2.38 0.15 19.66
C THR A 98 1.49 0.83 20.72
N ALA A 99 2.06 1.64 21.61
CA ALA A 99 1.32 2.51 22.53
C ALA A 99 0.79 3.76 21.80
N SER A 100 1.57 4.32 20.87
CA SER A 100 1.13 5.38 19.95
C SER A 100 1.12 4.86 18.52
N ARG A 101 0.02 4.20 18.15
CA ARG A 101 -0.06 3.46 16.87
C ARG A 101 -0.21 4.35 15.63
N ASN A 102 -0.42 5.65 15.81
CA ASN A 102 -0.69 6.59 14.73
C ASN A 102 0.51 7.51 14.45
N SER A 103 1.67 7.21 15.03
CA SER A 103 2.85 8.07 14.92
C SER A 103 4.15 7.30 15.12
N TYR A 104 5.25 7.84 14.61
CA TYR A 104 6.60 7.36 14.85
C TYR A 104 7.57 8.55 14.90
N ILE A 105 8.68 8.40 15.61
CA ILE A 105 9.62 9.51 15.86
C ILE A 105 10.89 9.25 15.07
N ILE A 106 11.33 10.22 14.28
CA ILE A 106 12.67 10.24 13.69
C ILE A 106 13.60 10.90 14.70
N PHE A 107 14.74 10.29 14.99
CA PHE A 107 15.66 10.76 16.02
C PHE A 107 17.12 10.76 15.57
N HIS A 108 17.91 11.60 16.23
CA HIS A 108 19.36 11.63 16.18
C HIS A 108 19.83 11.14 17.54
N ASP A 109 20.37 9.93 17.59
CA ASP A 109 21.01 9.39 18.80
C ASP A 109 22.27 10.22 19.08
N ILE A 110 22.32 10.83 20.26
CA ILE A 110 23.38 11.73 20.74
C ILE A 110 24.34 11.00 21.69
N ASP A 111 23.87 10.01 22.44
CA ASP A 111 24.63 9.34 23.51
C ASP A 111 25.33 8.04 23.07
N GLY A 112 24.95 7.53 21.91
CA GLY A 112 25.52 6.40 21.19
C GLY A 112 24.87 5.05 21.49
N ASP A 113 23.74 5.02 22.20
CA ASP A 113 23.13 3.77 22.67
C ASP A 113 22.30 3.02 21.59
N GLY A 114 22.00 3.71 20.48
CA GLY A 114 21.21 3.22 19.36
C GLY A 114 19.71 3.24 19.59
N MET A 115 19.21 4.04 20.52
CA MET A 115 17.80 4.19 20.89
C MET A 115 17.36 5.64 20.81
N TYR A 116 16.04 5.84 20.90
CA TYR A 116 15.44 7.14 21.07
C TYR A 116 15.31 7.50 22.54
N ASP A 117 15.90 8.63 22.92
CA ASP A 117 15.69 9.30 24.19
C ASP A 117 14.97 10.65 24.06
N ALA A 118 14.37 11.08 25.17
CA ALA A 118 13.67 12.36 25.22
C ALA A 118 14.64 13.52 24.95
N GLY A 119 14.43 14.23 23.84
CA GLY A 119 15.28 15.34 23.39
C GLY A 119 16.04 15.06 22.10
N GLU A 120 16.04 13.82 21.62
CA GLU A 120 16.74 13.39 20.40
C GLU A 120 15.87 13.46 19.14
N GLN A 121 14.59 13.82 19.28
CA GLN A 121 13.68 13.95 18.15
C GLN A 121 14.17 14.99 17.15
N ILE A 122 14.16 14.62 15.87
CA ILE A 122 14.46 15.52 14.76
C ILE A 122 13.17 15.89 14.05
N GLY A 123 12.95 17.19 13.90
CA GLY A 123 11.84 17.70 13.10
C GLY A 123 10.48 17.24 13.63
N LYS A 124 9.53 17.03 12.70
CA LYS A 124 8.18 16.58 13.04
C LYS A 124 8.14 15.06 13.12
N THR A 125 7.46 14.54 14.14
CA THR A 125 7.03 13.15 14.26
C THR A 125 6.30 12.72 12.98
N GLY A 126 6.63 11.57 12.43
CA GLY A 126 5.91 10.97 11.33
C GLY A 126 4.50 10.61 11.79
N ILE A 127 3.48 11.11 11.09
CA ILE A 127 2.07 10.88 11.42
C ILE A 127 1.51 9.89 10.40
N ILE A 128 0.80 8.89 10.91
CA ILE A 128 0.05 7.94 10.10
C ILE A 128 -1.38 8.47 10.00
N ASP A 129 -1.97 8.43 8.79
CA ASP A 129 -3.38 8.78 8.56
C ASP A 129 -4.27 8.06 9.58
N SER A 130 -5.25 8.76 10.16
CA SER A 130 -6.09 8.27 11.25
C SER A 130 -6.89 7.01 10.91
N ARG A 131 -7.02 6.66 9.62
CA ARG A 131 -7.65 5.42 9.15
C ARG A 131 -6.75 4.19 9.32
N PHE A 132 -5.45 4.38 9.49
CA PHE A 132 -4.45 3.33 9.65
C PHE A 132 -3.76 3.40 11.00
N GLN A 133 -3.12 2.29 11.37
CA GLN A 133 -2.37 2.17 12.61
C GLN A 133 -1.21 1.18 12.43
N ILE A 134 -0.15 1.39 13.21
CA ILE A 134 0.85 0.36 13.50
C ILE A 134 0.14 -0.73 14.29
N ARG A 135 -0.13 -1.84 13.63
CA ARG A 135 -0.83 -2.97 14.21
C ARG A 135 0.10 -3.84 15.02
N ASN A 136 1.28 -4.11 14.48
CA ASN A 136 2.27 -4.95 15.14
C ASN A 136 3.69 -4.49 14.80
N LEU A 137 4.58 -4.65 15.77
CA LEU A 137 6.03 -4.57 15.58
C LEU A 137 6.55 -5.96 15.92
N SER A 138 7.32 -6.58 15.03
CA SER A 138 7.86 -7.91 15.31
C SER A 138 9.24 -8.11 14.72
N TYR A 139 9.93 -9.15 15.18
CA TYR A 139 11.24 -9.52 14.65
C TYR A 139 11.38 -11.04 14.59
N ILE A 140 12.31 -11.52 13.76
CA ILE A 140 12.72 -12.93 13.74
C ILE A 140 13.87 -13.13 14.72
N ASN A 141 13.66 -13.99 15.72
CA ASN A 141 14.73 -14.37 16.63
C ASN A 141 15.65 -15.45 16.00
N ASN A 142 16.75 -15.79 16.67
CA ASN A 142 17.70 -16.81 16.18
C ASN A 142 17.10 -18.21 15.99
N ALA A 143 15.96 -18.50 16.61
CA ALA A 143 15.23 -19.76 16.46
C ALA A 143 14.25 -19.73 15.27
N GLY A 144 14.19 -18.63 14.50
CA GLY A 144 13.28 -18.46 13.37
C GLY A 144 11.85 -18.07 13.76
N ASN A 145 11.58 -17.77 15.04
CA ASN A 145 10.25 -17.41 15.52
C ASN A 145 10.00 -15.91 15.33
N ASN A 146 8.77 -15.55 14.90
CA ASN A 146 8.30 -14.17 14.87
C ASN A 146 7.82 -13.75 16.26
N ILE A 147 8.50 -12.79 16.87
CA ILE A 147 8.21 -12.29 18.21
C ILE A 147 7.68 -10.86 18.10
N SER A 148 6.54 -10.59 18.74
CA SER A 148 5.93 -9.25 18.75
C SER A 148 6.49 -8.39 19.88
N GLU A 149 6.64 -7.10 19.62
CA GLU A 149 7.26 -6.11 20.49
C GLU A 149 6.39 -4.87 20.65
N ILE A 150 6.57 -4.17 21.76
CA ILE A 150 5.86 -2.90 22.03
C ILE A 150 6.67 -1.70 21.54
N TYR A 151 8.00 -1.80 21.64
CA TYR A 151 8.93 -0.73 21.34
C TYR A 151 9.99 -1.25 20.38
N LEU A 152 10.20 -0.50 19.31
CA LEU A 152 11.20 -0.83 18.30
C LEU A 152 11.97 0.44 17.94
N HIS A 153 13.29 0.34 18.08
CA HIS A 153 14.24 1.35 17.64
C HIS A 153 14.97 0.78 16.43
N ALA A 154 14.82 1.43 15.28
CA ALA A 154 15.53 1.08 14.05
C ALA A 154 16.55 2.17 13.75
N THR A 155 17.80 1.89 14.06
CA THR A 155 18.91 2.85 14.01
C THR A 155 19.90 2.45 12.93
N PHE A 156 20.45 3.44 12.25
CA PHE A 156 21.41 3.27 11.18
C PHE A 156 22.67 4.05 11.51
N LYS A 157 23.81 3.42 11.24
CA LYS A 157 25.13 3.98 11.53
C LYS A 157 25.99 3.94 10.27
N ARG A 158 26.88 4.92 10.13
CA ARG A 158 27.94 4.86 9.10
C ARG A 158 29.01 3.83 9.44
N PRO A 159 29.80 3.38 8.44
CA PRO A 159 29.64 3.57 6.99
C PRO A 159 28.83 2.44 6.33
N ASN A 160 28.66 1.33 7.02
CA ASN A 160 27.87 0.18 6.63
C ASN A 160 26.42 0.42 7.07
N PHE A 161 25.50 0.62 6.12
CA PHE A 161 24.07 0.90 6.32
C PHE A 161 23.28 -0.13 7.16
N ASP A 162 23.98 -1.01 7.88
CA ASP A 162 23.45 -2.06 8.72
C ASP A 162 22.44 -1.49 9.73
N GLY A 163 21.30 -2.18 9.81
CA GLY A 163 20.25 -1.87 10.76
C GLY A 163 20.63 -2.37 12.14
N ILE A 164 20.76 -1.43 13.09
CA ILE A 164 20.88 -1.71 14.51
C ILE A 164 19.48 -1.63 15.09
N PHE A 165 18.96 -2.77 15.53
CA PHE A 165 17.62 -2.85 16.10
C PHE A 165 17.68 -3.06 17.60
N ARG A 166 16.88 -2.31 18.34
CA ARG A 166 16.73 -2.48 19.79
C ARG A 166 15.27 -2.51 20.19
N ARG A 167 14.96 -3.25 21.25
CA ARG A 167 13.62 -3.34 21.82
C ARG A 167 13.60 -2.86 23.27
N GLY A 168 12.44 -2.38 23.69
CA GLY A 168 12.22 -1.85 25.05
C GLY A 168 12.52 -0.36 25.18
N ILE A 169 12.70 0.08 26.43
CA ILE A 169 12.98 1.46 26.85
C ILE A 169 14.19 1.46 27.80
N GLY A 170 14.88 2.59 27.95
CA GLY A 170 16.11 2.68 28.75
C GLY A 170 17.23 1.87 28.11
N ASN A 171 17.90 0.99 28.87
CA ASN A 171 18.99 0.12 28.37
C ASN A 171 18.51 -1.02 27.45
N GLY A 172 17.69 -0.73 26.44
CA GLY A 172 16.96 -1.70 25.62
C GLY A 172 17.83 -2.84 25.07
N VAL A 173 17.20 -3.97 24.77
CA VAL A 173 17.89 -5.20 24.37
C VAL A 173 18.19 -5.17 22.87
N PRO A 174 19.44 -5.37 22.43
CA PRO A 174 19.78 -5.41 21.03
C PRO A 174 19.26 -6.67 20.35
N LEU A 175 18.74 -6.52 19.13
CA LEU A 175 18.28 -7.60 18.27
C LEU A 175 19.35 -7.87 17.21
N ILE A 176 20.25 -8.80 17.50
CA ILE A 176 21.44 -9.06 16.67
C ILE A 176 21.07 -9.95 15.49
N GLY A 177 21.35 -9.49 14.27
CA GLY A 177 21.14 -10.28 13.04
C GLY A 177 19.68 -10.55 12.69
N SER A 178 18.74 -9.93 13.39
CA SER A 178 17.30 -10.10 13.18
C SER A 178 16.79 -9.25 12.02
N THR A 179 15.82 -9.80 11.29
CA THR A 179 14.92 -9.02 10.44
C THR A 179 13.75 -8.52 11.28
N VAL A 180 13.38 -7.26 11.09
CA VAL A 180 12.30 -6.59 11.79
C VAL A 180 11.16 -6.28 10.83
N TYR A 181 9.93 -6.37 11.34
CA TYR A 181 8.70 -6.11 10.63
C TYR A 181 7.85 -5.06 11.34
N ILE A 182 7.31 -4.15 10.54
CA ILE A 182 6.34 -3.15 10.98
C ILE A 182 5.08 -3.38 10.16
N ASP A 183 4.03 -3.84 10.82
CA ASP A 183 2.75 -4.13 10.17
C ASP A 183 1.82 -2.93 10.33
N ILE A 184 1.42 -2.35 9.21
CA ILE A 184 0.42 -1.29 9.14
C ILE A 184 -0.89 -1.89 8.63
N ALA A 185 -1.98 -1.59 9.31
CA ALA A 185 -3.31 -2.04 8.93
C ALA A 185 -4.34 -0.94 9.17
N LYS A 186 -5.55 -1.14 8.65
CA LYS A 186 -6.69 -0.28 8.98
C LYS A 186 -7.01 -0.37 10.48
N VAL A 187 -7.43 0.76 11.08
CA VAL A 187 -7.84 0.79 12.48
C VAL A 187 -8.99 -0.19 12.73
N GLY A 188 -8.82 -1.05 13.73
CA GLY A 188 -9.81 -2.06 14.13
C GLY A 188 -9.88 -3.31 13.24
N ASP A 189 -9.04 -3.40 12.21
CA ASP A 189 -8.99 -4.58 11.35
C ASP A 189 -8.12 -5.68 11.96
N ASN A 190 -8.69 -6.89 12.03
CA ASN A 190 -8.04 -8.10 12.53
C ASN A 190 -7.76 -9.11 11.42
N ASN A 191 -8.10 -8.78 10.17
CA ASN A 191 -7.83 -9.64 9.03
C ASN A 191 -6.35 -9.57 8.65
N ASN A 192 -5.82 -10.69 8.18
CA ASN A 192 -4.45 -10.80 7.68
C ASN A 192 -4.43 -10.95 6.15
N GLY A 193 -5.42 -10.39 5.46
CA GLY A 193 -5.50 -10.44 4.01
C GLY A 193 -4.46 -9.54 3.36
N ALA A 194 -4.06 -9.92 2.15
CA ALA A 194 -3.17 -9.14 1.27
C ALA A 194 -3.70 -7.72 0.94
N GLY A 195 -4.96 -7.40 1.21
CA GLY A 195 -5.53 -6.05 1.07
C GLY A 195 -5.59 -5.25 2.37
N ASP A 196 -5.45 -5.93 3.51
CA ASP A 196 -5.79 -5.41 4.84
C ASP A 196 -4.55 -4.99 5.63
N VAL A 197 -3.40 -5.56 5.26
CA VAL A 197 -2.12 -5.37 5.94
C VAL A 197 -1.01 -5.10 4.94
N ARG A 198 -0.17 -4.12 5.27
CA ARG A 198 1.10 -3.89 4.59
C ARG A 198 2.21 -4.01 5.62
N ARG A 199 3.22 -4.78 5.26
CA ARG A 199 4.37 -5.04 6.12
C ARG A 199 5.57 -4.31 5.55
N ILE A 200 6.25 -3.55 6.41
CA ILE A 200 7.57 -3.02 6.09
C ILE A 200 8.57 -3.97 6.73
N GLU A 201 9.50 -4.46 5.94
CA GLU A 201 10.58 -5.33 6.36
C GLU A 201 11.89 -4.56 6.33
N ILE A 202 12.65 -4.69 7.41
CA ILE A 202 13.99 -4.12 7.53
C ILE A 202 14.95 -5.24 7.93
N THR A 203 15.93 -5.51 7.07
CA THR A 203 16.98 -6.50 7.35
C THR A 203 18.09 -5.89 8.21
N SER A 204 18.86 -6.74 8.88
CA SER A 204 20.08 -6.33 9.59
C SER A 204 21.12 -5.68 8.69
N THR A 205 21.09 -5.92 7.36
CA THR A 205 21.93 -5.25 6.37
C THR A 205 21.40 -3.87 5.94
N GLY A 206 20.30 -3.40 6.52
CA GLY A 206 19.69 -2.12 6.21
C GLY A 206 18.81 -2.11 4.96
N GLN A 207 18.50 -3.27 4.37
CA GLN A 207 17.54 -3.32 3.27
C GLN A 207 16.14 -3.05 3.81
N ILE A 208 15.49 -2.01 3.27
CA ILE A 208 14.07 -1.69 3.56
C ILE A 208 13.22 -2.07 2.36
N SER A 209 12.24 -2.93 2.58
CA SER A 209 11.24 -3.34 1.58
C SER A 209 9.82 -3.19 2.14
N VAL A 210 8.86 -2.96 1.25
CA VAL A 210 7.43 -3.00 1.57
C VAL A 210 6.87 -4.25 0.92
N VAL A 211 6.37 -5.17 1.74
CA VAL A 211 5.83 -6.46 1.32
C VAL A 211 4.35 -6.57 1.68
N THR A 212 3.68 -7.45 0.94
CA THR A 212 2.31 -7.84 1.27
C THR A 212 2.38 -8.98 2.28
N TYR A 213 1.50 -8.94 3.28
CA TYR A 213 1.39 -9.98 4.31
C TYR A 213 1.00 -11.33 3.70
#